data_AF-A0A4U0RA01-F1
#
_entry.id   AF-A0A4U0RA01-F1
#
_cell.length_a   1.000
_cell.length_b   1.000
_cell.length_c   1.000
_cell.angle_alpha   90.00
_cell.angle_beta   90.00
_cell.angle_gamma   90.00
#
_symmetry.space_group_name_H-M   'P 1'
#
loop_
_entity.id
_entity.type
_entity.pdbx_description
1 polymer ?
#
loop_
_entity_poly.entity_id
_entity_poly.type
_entity_poly.pdbx_seq_one_letter_code
_entity_poly.pdbx_strand_id
1 'polypeptide(L)'
;MAGFSILSDISVELRRQIFEALESTSEADFGLAGTLDRITLASPGQDLDAATVGSLYLYHVDINPHRRNQLPLPDRLRADSFRKPPLPLQLRYLFTPVTEDESINQLLLGRVLQHFHDFPCFDAVSGRAIGDAFGGGSPEMRVKPDLLSLEQLAQMWNAFSTPYRIALGLLVEVVAVDSGLPPERRRRVDEMMTAVGTVTT
;
A
#
# COMPACT_ATOMS: atom_id res chain seq x y z
N MET A 1 -2.49 -1.34 16.17
CA MET A 1 -1.71 -2.56 15.88
C MET A 1 -2.08 -2.95 14.48
N ALA A 2 -1.11 -2.80 13.59
CA ALA A 2 -1.19 -3.20 12.20
C ALA A 2 -0.86 -4.68 12.13
N GLY A 3 -1.89 -5.51 12.33
CA GLY A 3 -1.77 -6.96 12.22
C GLY A 3 -1.53 -7.41 10.78
N PHE A 4 -1.53 -8.72 10.56
CA PHE A 4 -1.34 -9.31 9.23
C PHE A 4 -2.42 -8.91 8.21
N SER A 5 -3.61 -8.47 8.66
CA SER A 5 -4.72 -8.04 7.80
C SER A 5 -4.45 -6.74 7.04
N ILE A 6 -3.40 -5.99 7.41
CA ILE A 6 -3.18 -4.63 6.94
C ILE A 6 -3.12 -4.49 5.42
N LEU A 7 -2.57 -5.48 4.71
CA LEU A 7 -2.55 -5.47 3.23
C LEU A 7 -3.98 -5.52 2.67
N SER A 8 -4.82 -6.42 3.19
CA SER A 8 -6.21 -6.55 2.78
C SER A 8 -7.02 -5.30 3.14
N ASP A 9 -6.80 -4.76 4.34
CA ASP A 9 -7.48 -3.56 4.80
C ASP A 9 -7.16 -2.36 3.89
N ILE A 10 -5.91 -2.22 3.46
CA ILE A 10 -5.48 -1.18 2.50
C ILE A 10 -6.08 -1.42 1.12
N SER A 11 -6.10 -2.65 0.61
CA SER A 11 -6.68 -2.94 -0.71
C SER A 11 -8.17 -2.58 -0.74
N VAL A 12 -8.91 -2.90 0.32
CA VAL A 12 -10.34 -2.57 0.45
C VAL A 12 -10.55 -1.07 0.55
N GLU A 13 -9.73 -0.38 1.34
CA GLU A 13 -9.83 1.07 1.52
C GLU A 13 -9.46 1.84 0.23
N LEU A 14 -8.38 1.45 -0.45
CA LEU A 14 -7.98 2.04 -1.72
C LEU A 14 -9.07 1.85 -2.78
N ARG A 15 -9.68 0.66 -2.84
CA ARG A 15 -10.83 0.39 -3.71
C ARG A 15 -12.02 1.29 -3.39
N ARG A 16 -12.33 1.48 -2.09
CA ARG A 16 -13.41 2.34 -1.62
C ARG A 16 -13.22 3.79 -2.06
N GLN A 17 -12.01 4.34 -1.89
CA GLN A 17 -11.70 5.71 -2.31
C GLN A 17 -11.84 5.91 -3.81
N ILE A 18 -11.33 4.98 -4.61
CA ILE A 18 -11.50 5.00 -6.06
C ILE A 18 -12.99 4.98 -6.42
N PHE A 19 -13.76 4.06 -5.84
CA PHE A 19 -15.19 3.96 -6.08
C PHE A 19 -15.94 5.25 -5.74
N GLU A 20 -15.69 5.84 -4.56
CA GLU A 20 -16.32 7.08 -4.13
C GLU A 20 -15.93 8.27 -5.03
N ALA A 21 -14.67 8.32 -5.46
CA ALA A 21 -14.20 9.35 -6.39
C ALA A 21 -14.92 9.27 -7.74
N LEU A 22 -15.17 8.05 -8.22
CA LEU A 22 -15.86 7.81 -9.48
C LEU A 22 -17.37 8.06 -9.36
N GLU A 23 -18.04 7.53 -8.34
CA GLU A 23 -19.49 7.73 -8.09
C GLU A 23 -19.84 9.20 -7.82
N SER A 24 -18.95 9.98 -7.18
CA SER A 24 -19.17 11.41 -6.95
C SER A 24 -19.00 12.29 -8.20
N THR A 25 -18.61 11.72 -9.33
CA THR A 25 -18.39 12.47 -10.58
C THR A 25 -19.70 12.66 -11.31
N SER A 26 -20.20 13.90 -11.39
CA SER A 26 -21.43 14.22 -12.11
C SER A 26 -21.25 14.36 -13.62
N GLU A 27 -20.01 14.47 -14.10
CA GLU A 27 -19.69 14.77 -15.51
C GLU A 27 -19.76 13.52 -16.42
N ALA A 28 -19.69 12.32 -15.85
CA ALA A 28 -19.69 11.05 -16.60
C ALA A 28 -20.33 9.93 -15.77
N ASP A 29 -21.07 9.04 -16.42
CA ASP A 29 -21.52 7.78 -15.83
C ASP A 29 -20.51 6.68 -16.15
N PHE A 30 -19.84 6.18 -15.10
CA PHE A 30 -18.86 5.10 -15.20
C PHE A 30 -19.48 3.70 -15.10
N GLY A 31 -20.81 3.60 -14.95
CA GLY A 31 -21.48 2.32 -14.86
C GLY A 31 -21.19 1.57 -13.55
N LEU A 32 -20.95 2.27 -12.44
CA LEU A 32 -20.70 1.65 -11.13
C LEU A 32 -22.00 1.24 -10.40
N ALA A 33 -23.11 1.96 -10.65
CA ALA A 33 -24.44 1.69 -10.10
C ALA A 33 -24.48 1.40 -8.59
N GLY A 34 -23.68 2.13 -7.79
CA GLY A 34 -23.63 1.96 -6.35
C GLY A 34 -22.97 0.66 -5.87
N THR A 35 -22.35 -0.11 -6.77
CA THR A 35 -21.79 -1.43 -6.46
C THR A 35 -20.26 -1.40 -6.46
N LEU A 36 -19.68 -1.48 -5.25
CA LEU A 36 -18.23 -1.45 -5.04
C LEU A 36 -17.49 -2.59 -5.76
N ASP A 37 -18.12 -3.76 -5.90
CA ASP A 37 -17.54 -4.94 -6.52
C ASP A 37 -17.41 -4.86 -8.04
N ARG A 38 -17.95 -3.80 -8.68
CA ARG A 38 -17.61 -3.46 -10.07
C ARG A 38 -16.15 -3.03 -10.22
N ILE A 39 -15.48 -2.73 -9.12
CA ILE A 39 -14.03 -2.64 -9.05
C ILE A 39 -13.52 -3.91 -8.37
N THR A 40 -12.91 -4.80 -9.14
CA THR A 40 -12.39 -6.07 -8.61
C THR A 40 -10.98 -5.88 -8.06
N LEU A 41 -10.59 -6.73 -7.09
CA LEU A 41 -9.20 -6.85 -6.63
C LEU A 41 -8.42 -7.97 -7.36
N ALA A 42 -9.08 -8.63 -8.30
CA ALA A 42 -8.49 -9.68 -9.13
C ALA A 42 -7.44 -9.13 -10.12
N SER A 43 -6.69 -10.03 -10.76
CA SER A 43 -5.79 -9.65 -11.84
C SER A 43 -6.60 -9.30 -13.10
N PRO A 44 -6.20 -8.26 -13.87
CA PRO A 44 -6.84 -7.94 -15.14
C PRO A 44 -6.66 -9.03 -16.21
N GLY A 45 -5.77 -10.01 -15.96
CA GLY A 45 -5.56 -11.17 -16.84
C GLY A 45 -6.50 -12.36 -16.61
N GLN A 46 -7.38 -12.29 -15.59
CA GLN A 46 -8.38 -13.33 -15.33
C GLN A 46 -9.67 -13.04 -16.10
N ASP A 47 -10.53 -14.07 -16.25
CA ASP A 47 -11.89 -13.85 -16.75
C ASP A 47 -12.67 -13.01 -15.74
N LEU A 48 -12.82 -11.73 -16.06
CA LEU A 48 -13.58 -10.77 -15.26
C LEU A 48 -15.06 -10.85 -15.62
N ASP A 49 -15.92 -10.55 -14.65
CA ASP A 49 -17.35 -10.44 -14.90
C ASP A 49 -17.62 -9.28 -15.88
N ALA A 50 -18.62 -9.44 -16.75
CA ALA A 50 -19.01 -8.44 -17.74
C ALA A 50 -19.48 -7.13 -17.10
N ALA A 51 -19.91 -7.16 -15.84
CA ALA A 51 -20.28 -5.98 -15.07
C ALA A 51 -19.07 -5.24 -14.44
N THR A 52 -17.85 -5.78 -14.57
CA THR A 52 -16.63 -5.18 -14.02
C THR A 52 -16.27 -3.93 -14.82
N VAL A 53 -16.04 -2.82 -14.12
CA VAL A 53 -15.63 -1.54 -14.72
C VAL A 53 -14.12 -1.37 -14.64
N GLY A 54 -13.49 -1.86 -13.57
CA GLY A 54 -12.05 -1.77 -13.37
C GLY A 54 -11.49 -2.86 -12.47
N SER A 55 -10.18 -3.07 -12.60
CA SER A 55 -9.40 -4.03 -11.82
C SER A 55 -8.33 -3.27 -11.03
N LEU A 56 -8.28 -3.44 -9.71
CA LEU A 56 -7.25 -2.90 -8.83
C LEU A 56 -6.39 -4.06 -8.31
N TYR A 57 -5.29 -4.33 -9.00
CA TYR A 57 -4.47 -5.51 -8.75
C TYR A 57 -3.18 -5.18 -8.00
N LEU A 58 -2.96 -5.80 -6.83
CA LEU A 58 -1.69 -5.72 -6.09
C LEU A 58 -0.67 -6.65 -6.75
N TYR A 59 0.22 -6.11 -7.59
CA TYR A 59 1.17 -6.91 -8.36
C TYR A 59 2.54 -7.05 -7.70
N HIS A 60 2.91 -6.12 -6.80
CA HIS A 60 4.22 -6.15 -6.14
C HIS A 60 4.18 -5.60 -4.72
N VAL A 61 4.94 -6.24 -3.84
CA VAL A 61 5.14 -5.85 -2.43
C VAL A 61 6.64 -5.74 -2.17
N ASP A 62 7.08 -4.54 -1.84
CA ASP A 62 8.46 -4.21 -1.55
C ASP A 62 8.67 -3.89 -0.07
N ILE A 63 9.90 -4.07 0.43
CA ILE A 63 10.29 -3.54 1.75
C ILE A 63 10.78 -2.11 1.56
N ASN A 64 10.27 -1.17 2.36
CA ASN A 64 10.73 0.21 2.28
C ASN A 64 12.20 0.31 2.76
N PRO A 65 13.16 0.65 1.88
CA PRO A 65 14.58 0.61 2.22
C PRO A 65 14.97 1.66 3.27
N HIS A 66 14.27 2.80 3.31
CA HIS A 66 14.56 3.90 4.22
C HIS A 66 14.20 3.61 5.68
N ARG A 67 13.41 2.56 5.93
CA ARG A 67 12.93 2.19 7.28
C ARG A 67 13.36 0.79 7.72
N ARG A 68 14.20 0.10 6.93
CA ARG A 68 14.61 -1.29 7.19
C ARG A 68 15.43 -1.45 8.48
N ASN A 69 16.19 -0.42 8.89
CA ASN A 69 17.11 -0.47 10.03
C ASN A 69 16.56 0.26 11.27
N GLN A 70 15.29 0.04 11.60
CA GLN A 70 14.74 0.58 12.85
C GLN A 70 15.33 -0.15 14.07
N LEU A 71 15.64 0.62 15.12
CA LEU A 71 15.98 0.05 16.41
C LEU A 71 14.75 -0.61 17.04
N PRO A 72 14.93 -1.63 17.89
CA PRO A 72 13.87 -2.18 18.72
C PRO A 72 13.15 -1.07 19.46
N LEU A 73 11.82 -1.08 19.38
CA LEU A 73 10.99 -0.03 19.98
C LEU A 73 10.72 -0.40 21.44
N PRO A 74 10.75 0.55 22.38
CA PRO A 74 10.34 0.27 23.74
C PRO A 74 8.87 -0.14 23.78
N ASP A 75 8.54 -1.09 24.66
CA ASP A 75 7.16 -1.45 24.93
C ASP A 75 6.45 -0.32 25.70
N ARG A 76 5.16 -0.13 25.43
CA ARG A 76 4.37 0.93 26.07
C ARG A 76 4.09 0.64 27.54
N LEU A 77 4.03 -0.64 27.91
CA LEU A 77 3.66 -1.07 29.27
C LEU A 77 4.89 -1.35 30.14
N ARG A 78 6.04 -1.69 29.54
CA ARG A 78 7.27 -2.03 30.26
C ARG A 78 8.50 -1.37 29.65
N ALA A 79 9.13 -0.47 30.40
CA ALA A 79 10.29 0.31 29.95
C ALA A 79 11.57 -0.53 29.71
N ASP A 80 11.64 -1.76 30.22
CA ASP A 80 12.76 -2.69 30.05
C ASP A 80 12.48 -3.77 28.98
N SER A 81 11.33 -3.68 28.32
CA SER A 81 10.91 -4.60 27.27
C SER A 81 10.92 -3.88 25.93
N PHE A 82 11.41 -4.56 24.91
CA PHE A 82 11.52 -4.02 23.56
C PHE A 82 10.79 -4.92 22.59
N ARG A 83 9.98 -4.32 21.72
CA ARG A 83 9.32 -5.01 20.61
C ARG A 83 10.19 -4.93 19.36
N LYS A 84 10.13 -5.99 18.55
CA LYS A 84 10.73 -5.98 17.22
C LYS A 84 10.08 -4.84 16.41
N PRO A 85 10.87 -4.03 15.68
CA PRO A 85 10.30 -2.98 14.86
C PRO A 85 9.37 -3.61 13.80
N PRO A 86 8.31 -2.90 13.43
CA PRO A 86 7.38 -3.32 12.38
C PRO A 86 8.11 -3.37 11.04
N LEU A 87 7.70 -4.30 10.17
CA LEU A 87 8.29 -4.45 8.83
C LEU A 87 7.67 -3.39 7.92
N PRO A 88 8.47 -2.41 7.42
CA PRO A 88 7.93 -1.37 6.56
C PRO A 88 7.83 -1.89 5.12
N LEU A 89 6.67 -1.69 4.52
CA LEU A 89 6.31 -2.15 3.19
C LEU A 89 5.95 -0.98 2.26
N GLN A 90 6.09 -1.24 0.97
CA GLN A 90 5.60 -0.46 -0.14
C GLN A 90 4.72 -1.39 -0.98
N LEU A 91 3.47 -0.99 -1.23
CA LEU A 91 2.52 -1.79 -2.00
C LEU A 91 2.30 -1.13 -3.36
N ARG A 92 2.51 -1.88 -4.45
CA ARG A 92 2.30 -1.37 -5.81
C ARG A 92 1.08 -2.03 -6.44
N TYR A 93 0.11 -1.20 -6.77
CA TYR A 93 -1.13 -1.58 -7.41
C TYR A 93 -1.13 -1.16 -8.87
N LEU A 94 -1.84 -1.93 -9.69
CA LEU A 94 -2.15 -1.63 -11.08
C LEU A 94 -3.66 -1.45 -11.18
N PHE A 95 -4.11 -0.24 -11.48
CA PHE A 95 -5.50 0.04 -11.78
C PHE A 95 -5.71 0.00 -13.29
N THR A 96 -6.56 -0.93 -13.74
CA THR A 96 -6.86 -1.18 -15.14
C THR A 96 -8.35 -1.05 -15.38
N PRO A 97 -8.81 -0.02 -16.11
CA PRO A 97 -10.16 0.03 -16.65
C PRO A 97 -10.41 -1.09 -17.64
N VAL A 98 -11.58 -1.73 -17.57
CA VAL A 98 -11.92 -2.87 -18.43
C VAL A 98 -13.23 -2.66 -19.20
N THR A 99 -13.70 -1.42 -19.28
CA THR A 99 -14.90 -1.09 -20.06
C THR A 99 -14.64 -1.22 -21.57
N GLU A 100 -15.73 -1.38 -22.34
CA GLU A 100 -15.66 -1.48 -23.81
C GLU A 100 -15.31 -0.15 -24.49
N ASP A 101 -15.65 0.99 -23.87
CA ASP A 101 -15.37 2.32 -24.40
C ASP A 101 -14.03 2.86 -23.89
N GLU A 102 -13.07 2.98 -24.80
CA GLU A 102 -11.74 3.47 -24.47
C GLU A 102 -11.74 4.94 -24.00
N SER A 103 -12.70 5.74 -24.44
CA SER A 103 -12.85 7.13 -23.99
C SER A 103 -13.25 7.17 -22.51
N ILE A 104 -14.15 6.27 -22.09
CA ILE A 104 -14.52 6.09 -20.68
C ILE A 104 -13.34 5.55 -19.87
N ASN A 105 -12.56 4.61 -20.42
CA ASN A 105 -11.33 4.13 -19.77
C ASN A 105 -10.35 5.27 -19.46
N GLN A 106 -10.16 6.21 -20.39
CA GLN A 106 -9.30 7.38 -20.18
C GLN A 106 -9.87 8.34 -19.12
N LEU A 107 -11.18 8.57 -19.12
CA LEU A 107 -11.85 9.39 -18.10
C LEU A 107 -11.75 8.76 -16.70
N LEU A 108 -11.90 7.44 -16.59
CA LEU A 108 -11.69 6.68 -15.35
C LEU A 108 -10.29 6.94 -14.80
N LEU A 109 -9.25 6.78 -15.63
CA LEU A 109 -7.88 7.04 -15.19
C LEU A 109 -7.65 8.50 -14.79
N GLY A 110 -8.18 9.44 -15.58
CA GLY A 110 -8.08 10.87 -15.29
C GLY A 110 -8.69 11.23 -13.93
N ARG A 111 -9.88 10.68 -13.63
CA ARG A 111 -10.56 10.92 -12.36
C ARG A 111 -9.84 10.29 -11.18
N VAL A 112 -9.31 9.08 -11.33
CA VAL A 112 -8.49 8.43 -10.29
C VAL A 112 -7.22 9.21 -10.01
N LEU A 113 -6.53 9.69 -11.06
CA LEU A 113 -5.36 10.55 -10.93
C LEU A 113 -5.70 11.87 -10.21
N GLN A 114 -6.80 12.52 -10.60
CA GLN A 114 -7.26 13.75 -9.96
C GLN A 114 -7.54 13.53 -8.47
N HIS A 115 -8.22 12.43 -8.12
CA HIS A 115 -8.54 12.12 -6.73
C HIS A 115 -7.28 11.95 -5.87
N PHE A 116 -6.32 11.14 -6.30
CA PHE A 116 -5.08 10.92 -5.54
C PHE A 116 -4.10 12.08 -5.61
N HIS A 117 -4.28 13.00 -6.56
CA HIS A 117 -3.57 14.28 -6.56
C HIS A 117 -4.11 15.20 -5.45
N ASP A 118 -5.43 15.28 -5.29
CA ASP A 118 -6.07 16.17 -4.32
C ASP A 118 -6.08 15.58 -2.89
N PHE A 119 -6.26 14.26 -2.78
CA PHE A 119 -6.33 13.50 -1.54
C PHE A 119 -5.29 12.37 -1.53
N PRO A 120 -3.99 12.70 -1.38
CA PRO A 120 -2.91 11.71 -1.47
C PRO A 120 -2.76 10.84 -0.22
N CYS A 121 -3.56 11.04 0.82
CA CYS A 121 -3.39 10.39 2.13
C CYS A 121 -4.67 9.66 2.56
N PHE A 122 -4.49 8.57 3.30
CA PHE A 122 -5.59 7.87 3.96
C PHE A 122 -5.86 8.50 5.33
N ASP A 123 -7.12 8.80 5.64
CA ASP A 123 -7.52 9.29 6.97
C ASP A 123 -7.69 8.14 7.97
N ALA A 124 -8.24 7.01 7.50
CA ALA A 124 -8.49 5.82 8.30
C ALA A 124 -8.40 4.56 7.43
N VAL A 125 -8.05 3.45 8.06
CA VAL A 125 -8.05 2.11 7.44
C VAL A 125 -8.89 1.19 8.33
N SER A 126 -9.91 0.55 7.76
CA SER A 126 -10.88 -0.30 8.48
C SER A 126 -11.49 0.39 9.71
N GLY A 127 -11.87 1.66 9.57
CA GLY A 127 -12.49 2.47 10.63
C GLY A 127 -11.54 2.92 11.75
N ARG A 128 -10.23 2.69 11.60
CA ARG A 128 -9.20 3.10 12.56
C ARG A 128 -8.39 4.24 11.97
N ALA A 129 -8.37 5.38 12.68
CA ALA A 129 -7.55 6.52 12.29
C ALA A 129 -6.08 6.12 12.12
N ILE A 130 -5.44 6.68 11.09
CA ILE A 130 -4.00 6.49 10.89
C ILE A 130 -3.27 7.24 12.00
N GLY A 131 -2.45 6.49 12.73
CA GLY A 131 -1.67 7.00 13.84
C GLY A 131 -0.52 6.06 14.16
N ASP A 132 0.08 6.23 15.33
CA ASP A 132 1.18 5.43 15.86
C ASP A 132 0.85 3.92 16.04
N ALA A 133 -0.38 3.53 15.72
CA ALA A 133 -0.87 2.17 15.59
C ALA A 133 -0.30 1.37 14.39
N PHE A 134 0.30 2.03 13.39
CA PHE A 134 0.87 1.43 12.17
C PHE A 134 2.40 1.44 12.14
N GLY A 135 3.02 1.30 13.31
CA GLY A 135 4.43 0.97 13.34
C GLY A 135 5.41 2.14 13.43
N GLY A 136 5.06 3.16 14.23
CA GLY A 136 6.08 3.91 14.97
C GLY A 136 6.83 5.02 14.24
N GLY A 137 6.35 5.57 13.12
CA GLY A 137 6.97 6.83 12.68
C GLY A 137 6.46 7.55 11.44
N SER A 138 5.27 7.27 10.92
CA SER A 138 4.60 8.25 10.05
C SER A 138 3.12 8.27 10.38
N PRO A 139 2.53 9.46 10.61
CA PRO A 139 1.10 9.60 10.86
C PRO A 139 0.25 9.43 9.60
N GLU A 140 0.87 9.41 8.42
CA GLU A 140 0.17 9.41 7.13
C GLU A 140 0.65 8.26 6.25
N MET A 141 -0.31 7.45 5.79
CA MET A 141 -0.12 6.50 4.69
C MET A 141 -0.46 7.25 3.39
N ARG A 142 0.43 7.19 2.40
CA ARG A 142 0.33 8.02 1.20
C ARG A 142 0.17 7.17 -0.06
N VAL A 143 -0.75 7.57 -0.92
CA VAL A 143 -0.91 7.05 -2.29
C VAL A 143 -0.22 8.01 -3.25
N LYS A 144 0.55 7.46 -4.19
CA LYS A 144 1.20 8.22 -5.26
C LYS A 144 1.00 7.52 -6.60
N PRO A 145 0.79 8.25 -7.70
CA PRO A 145 0.93 7.68 -9.03
C PRO A 145 2.34 7.11 -9.23
N ASP A 146 2.43 5.88 -9.73
CA ASP A 146 3.66 5.17 -10.02
C ASP A 146 3.87 5.13 -11.53
N LEU A 147 4.97 5.74 -11.99
CA LEU A 147 5.29 5.83 -13.40
C LEU A 147 5.98 4.54 -13.85
N LEU A 148 5.19 3.60 -14.38
CA LEU A 148 5.70 2.37 -14.96
C LEU A 148 6.26 2.63 -16.36
N SER A 149 7.42 2.04 -16.66
CA SER A 149 7.97 2.10 -18.02
C SER A 149 7.12 1.26 -18.97
N LEU A 150 7.14 1.61 -20.26
CA LEU A 150 6.44 0.83 -21.29
C LEU A 150 6.92 -0.63 -21.32
N GLU A 151 8.21 -0.87 -21.06
CA GLU A 151 8.79 -2.21 -20.98
C GLU A 151 8.21 -3.01 -19.82
N GLN A 152 8.12 -2.41 -18.62
CA GLN A 152 7.52 -3.05 -17.44
C GLN A 152 6.06 -3.41 -17.69
N LEU A 153 5.30 -2.48 -18.26
CA LEU A 153 3.90 -2.73 -18.62
C LEU A 153 3.81 -3.84 -19.67
N ALA A 154 4.60 -3.80 -20.74
CA ALA A 154 4.60 -4.82 -21.78
C ALA A 154 4.94 -6.22 -21.21
N GLN A 155 5.90 -6.30 -20.28
CA GLN A 155 6.25 -7.54 -19.61
C GLN A 155 5.11 -8.08 -18.75
N MET A 156 4.41 -7.21 -18.01
CA MET A 156 3.22 -7.59 -17.24
C MET A 156 2.10 -8.12 -18.13
N TRP A 157 1.77 -7.40 -19.20
CA TRP A 157 0.71 -7.81 -20.13
C TRP A 157 1.02 -9.12 -20.84
N ASN A 158 2.28 -9.33 -21.23
CA ASN A 158 2.74 -10.62 -21.76
C ASN A 158 2.59 -11.75 -20.73
N ALA A 159 2.91 -11.49 -19.45
CA ALA A 159 2.74 -12.48 -18.39
C ALA A 159 1.25 -12.81 -18.13
N PHE A 160 0.35 -11.85 -18.29
CA PHE A 160 -1.09 -12.07 -18.21
C PHE A 160 -1.68 -12.82 -19.41
N SER A 161 -0.93 -12.93 -20.52
CA SER A 161 -1.43 -13.50 -21.78
C SER A 161 -2.67 -12.78 -22.32
N THR A 162 -2.82 -11.48 -22.02
CA THR A 162 -3.93 -10.65 -22.47
C THR A 162 -3.43 -9.49 -23.33
N PRO A 163 -4.26 -8.93 -24.23
CA PRO A 163 -3.92 -7.72 -24.95
C PRO A 163 -3.54 -6.58 -24.01
N TYR A 164 -2.57 -5.79 -24.41
CA TYR A 164 -2.19 -4.58 -23.70
C TYR A 164 -3.41 -3.65 -23.55
N ARG A 165 -3.67 -3.20 -22.32
CA ARG A 165 -4.65 -2.16 -22.02
C ARG A 165 -3.99 -1.01 -21.28
N ILE A 166 -4.60 0.17 -21.38
CA ILE A 166 -4.16 1.32 -20.59
C ILE A 166 -4.35 1.02 -19.11
N ALA A 167 -3.35 1.36 -18.30
CA ALA A 167 -3.38 1.11 -16.87
C ALA A 167 -2.60 2.19 -16.11
N LEU A 168 -2.95 2.37 -14.85
CA LEU A 168 -2.34 3.32 -13.93
C LEU A 168 -1.63 2.57 -12.80
N GLY A 169 -0.34 2.83 -12.62
CA GLY A 169 0.40 2.39 -11.44
C GLY A 169 0.06 3.27 -10.24
N LEU A 170 -0.16 2.65 -9.08
CA LEU A 170 -0.34 3.33 -7.80
C LEU A 170 0.61 2.73 -6.75
N LEU A 171 1.36 3.58 -6.07
CA LEU A 171 2.25 3.20 -4.98
C LEU A 171 1.65 3.67 -3.65
N VAL A 172 1.42 2.73 -2.74
CA VAL A 172 1.08 3.00 -1.35
C VAL A 172 2.33 2.87 -0.50
N GLU A 173 2.75 3.99 0.09
CA GLU A 173 3.92 4.06 0.97
C GLU A 173 3.53 4.11 2.45
N VAL A 174 4.50 3.77 3.29
CA VAL A 174 4.39 3.80 4.75
C VAL A 174 3.39 2.78 5.32
N VAL A 175 3.32 1.61 4.68
CA VAL A 175 2.65 0.45 5.24
C VAL A 175 3.61 -0.21 6.22
N ALA A 176 3.15 -0.66 7.39
CA ALA A 176 3.98 -1.46 8.27
C ALA A 176 3.20 -2.62 8.88
N VAL A 177 3.85 -3.78 8.96
CA VAL A 177 3.28 -4.98 9.60
C VAL A 177 3.95 -5.16 10.95
N ASP A 178 3.16 -5.16 12.02
CA ASP A 178 3.66 -5.38 13.37
C ASP A 178 4.19 -6.81 13.53
N SER A 179 5.22 -6.96 14.38
CA SER A 179 5.70 -8.28 14.75
C SER A 179 4.67 -9.01 15.62
N GLY A 180 4.37 -10.27 15.29
CA GLY A 180 3.55 -11.15 16.12
C GLY A 180 4.27 -11.73 17.35
N LEU A 181 5.53 -11.35 17.59
CA LEU A 181 6.30 -11.82 18.75
C LEU A 181 6.01 -10.95 19.98
N PRO A 182 5.96 -11.55 21.19
CA PRO A 182 5.85 -10.76 22.41
C PRO A 182 7.11 -9.89 22.61
N PRO A 183 6.99 -8.74 23.29
CA PRO A 183 8.14 -7.91 23.64
C PRO A 183 9.18 -8.70 24.42
N GLU A 184 10.46 -8.53 24.06
CA GLU A 184 11.58 -9.18 24.71
C GLU A 184 12.18 -8.26 25.76
N ARG A 185 12.38 -8.77 26.97
CA ARG A 185 13.05 -8.01 28.04
C ARG A 185 14.54 -7.91 27.74
N ARG A 186 15.06 -6.70 27.62
CA ARG A 186 16.52 -6.49 27.48
C ARG A 186 17.10 -6.08 28.82
N ARG A 187 18.08 -6.84 29.30
CA ARG A 187 18.83 -6.48 30.51
C ARG A 187 19.70 -5.27 30.21
N ARG A 188 19.75 -4.31 31.13
CA ARG A 188 20.69 -3.18 31.04
C ARG A 188 22.12 -3.70 31.18
N VAL A 189 23.07 -3.05 30.51
CA VAL A 189 24.49 -3.32 30.73
C VAL A 189 24.82 -2.81 32.12
N ASP A 190 25.12 -3.73 33.03
CA ASP A 190 25.45 -3.41 34.43
C ASP A 190 26.93 -2.98 34.56
N GLU A 191 27.82 -3.56 33.74
CA GLU A 191 29.26 -3.26 33.74
C GLU A 191 29.82 -3.14 32.31
N MET A 192 30.65 -2.12 32.07
CA MET A 192 31.39 -1.92 30.81
C MET A 192 32.89 -1.94 31.12
N MET A 193 33.61 -2.94 30.62
CA MET A 193 35.06 -3.03 30.76
C MET A 193 35.74 -2.57 29.46
N THR A 194 36.51 -1.48 29.55
CA THR A 194 37.31 -0.96 28.43
C THR A 194 38.79 -1.24 28.70
N ALA A 195 39.41 -2.09 27.88
CA ALA A 195 40.84 -2.34 27.94
C ALA A 195 41.56 -1.50 26.87
N VAL A 196 42.54 -0.69 27.28
CA VAL A 196 43.41 0.07 26.37
C VAL A 196 44.79 -0.57 26.40
N GLY A 197 45.21 -1.14 25.27
CA GLY A 197 46.58 -1.61 25.08
C GLY A 197 47.44 -0.52 24.47
N THR A 198 48.61 -0.25 25.06
CA THR A 198 49.64 0.57 24.43
C THR A 198 50.43 -0.28 23.43
N VAL A 199 50.43 0.11 22.16
CA VAL A 199 51.29 -0.49 21.14
C VAL A 199 52.70 0.05 21.37
N THR A 200 53.59 -0.78 21.92
CA THR A 200 55.01 -0.45 22.06
C THR A 200 55.71 -0.77 20.74
N THR A 201 56.31 0.26 20.12
CA THR A 201 57.06 0.21 18.86
C THR A 201 58.37 -0.54 19.00
#